data_AF-A0A9D1FFB8-F1
#
_entry.id   AF-A0A9D1FFB8-F1
#
_cell.length_a   1.000
_cell.length_b   1.000
_cell.length_c   1.000
_cell.angle_alpha   90.00
_cell.angle_beta   90.00
_cell.angle_gamma   90.00
#
_symmetry.space_group_name_H-M   'P 1'
#
loop_
_entity.id
_entity.type
_entity.pdbx_description
1 polymer ?
#
loop_
_entity_poly.entity_id
_entity_poly.type
_entity_poly.pdbx_seq_one_letter_code
_entity_poly.pdbx_strand_id
1 'polypeptide(L)'
;MIDAFDKNMMIIAGENPKSTQEKQLNATDKKKISDEYFKLFFNLTYSNWLRGGNLGAAWYSTIEQMKQFVTAKNANNPASMYMRQIFAAHNARWAQVMMTNRHRNDVIDAPATQKQSWRERAAKNTTAALKALNDTVAAYTPRAQAKANATNAQPAQVDALQSAAQKMQMLIMTQMRQRHVNSN
;
A
#
# COMPACT_ATOMS: atom_id res chain seq x y z
N MET A 1 -43.90 -16.35 -4.54
CA MET A 1 -43.47 -15.30 -3.59
C MET A 1 -42.65 -16.00 -2.53
N ILE A 2 -41.42 -15.57 -2.27
CA ILE A 2 -40.64 -16.06 -1.13
C ILE A 2 -41.31 -15.44 0.11
N ASP A 3 -41.75 -16.26 1.05
CA ASP A 3 -42.35 -15.80 2.30
C ASP A 3 -41.33 -14.91 3.06
N ALA A 4 -41.82 -13.93 3.81
CA ALA A 4 -40.97 -13.05 4.62
C ALA A 4 -40.11 -13.87 5.61
N PHE A 5 -40.64 -15.02 6.05
CA PHE A 5 -39.90 -15.99 6.86
C PHE A 5 -38.69 -16.57 6.12
N ASP A 6 -38.88 -17.11 4.92
CA ASP A 6 -37.80 -17.67 4.10
C ASP A 6 -36.73 -16.62 3.77
N LYS A 7 -37.14 -15.38 3.51
CA LYS A 7 -36.21 -14.26 3.28
C LYS A 7 -35.37 -13.95 4.52
N ASN A 8 -35.96 -13.98 5.71
CA ASN A 8 -35.24 -13.79 6.96
C ASN A 8 -34.31 -14.97 7.27
N MET A 9 -34.73 -16.20 6.95
CA MET A 9 -33.90 -17.39 7.08
C MET A 9 -32.69 -17.37 6.15
N MET A 10 -32.84 -16.89 4.91
CA MET A 10 -31.70 -16.68 4.01
C MET A 10 -30.70 -15.67 4.57
N ILE A 11 -31.19 -14.56 5.15
CA ILE A 11 -30.33 -13.56 5.81
C ILE A 11 -29.58 -14.16 7.01
N ILE A 12 -30.27 -14.95 7.84
CA ILE A 12 -29.66 -15.64 9.00
C ILE A 12 -28.63 -16.69 8.54
N ALA A 13 -28.89 -17.39 7.44
CA ALA A 13 -27.98 -18.35 6.83
C ALA A 13 -26.77 -17.70 6.13
N GLY A 14 -26.68 -16.36 6.12
CA GLY A 14 -25.62 -15.61 5.44
C GLY A 14 -25.79 -15.55 3.92
N GLU A 15 -26.93 -15.96 3.39
CA GLU A 15 -27.27 -15.88 1.98
C GLU A 15 -27.87 -14.52 1.65
N ASN A 16 -27.03 -13.62 1.13
CA ASN A 16 -27.51 -12.37 0.57
C ASN A 16 -28.36 -12.65 -0.71
N PRO A 17 -29.49 -11.94 -0.89
CA PRO A 17 -30.25 -12.00 -2.14
C PRO A 17 -29.32 -11.79 -3.34
N LYS A 18 -29.49 -12.57 -4.42
CA LYS A 18 -28.62 -12.51 -5.62
C LYS A 18 -28.46 -11.08 -6.20
N SER A 19 -29.40 -10.18 -5.96
CA SER A 19 -29.37 -8.78 -6.39
C SER A 19 -28.44 -7.86 -5.58
N THR A 20 -27.91 -8.31 -4.44
CA THR A 20 -26.94 -7.57 -3.59
C THR A 20 -25.56 -8.21 -3.54
N GLN A 21 -25.25 -9.18 -4.42
CA GLN A 21 -23.92 -9.78 -4.48
C GLN A 21 -22.88 -8.76 -4.94
N GLU A 22 -22.28 -8.07 -3.97
CA GLU A 22 -21.05 -7.32 -4.17
C GLU A 22 -20.03 -8.23 -4.85
N LYS A 23 -19.34 -7.70 -5.86
CA LYS A 23 -18.35 -8.44 -6.65
C LYS A 23 -17.32 -9.06 -5.69
N GLN A 24 -17.40 -10.36 -5.47
CA GLN A 24 -16.48 -11.04 -4.57
C GLN A 24 -15.07 -11.11 -5.16
N LEU A 25 -14.08 -11.02 -4.28
CA LEU A 25 -12.67 -11.06 -4.66
C LEU A 25 -12.27 -12.51 -5.03
N ASN A 26 -11.92 -12.73 -6.30
CA ASN A 26 -11.49 -14.05 -6.77
C ASN A 26 -10.06 -14.42 -6.30
N ALA A 27 -9.67 -15.68 -6.45
CA ALA A 27 -8.36 -16.18 -6.01
C ALA A 27 -7.16 -15.51 -6.72
N THR A 28 -7.29 -15.23 -8.02
CA THR A 28 -6.26 -14.56 -8.82
C THR A 28 -5.98 -13.15 -8.31
N ASP A 29 -7.03 -12.39 -8.03
CA ASP A 29 -6.93 -11.03 -7.51
C ASP A 29 -6.43 -11.01 -6.06
N LYS A 30 -6.82 -11.99 -5.24
CA LYS A 30 -6.22 -12.19 -3.90
C LYS A 30 -4.71 -12.39 -4.00
N LYS A 31 -4.26 -13.29 -4.88
CA LYS A 31 -2.83 -13.52 -5.09
C LYS A 31 -2.12 -12.24 -5.54
N LYS A 32 -2.69 -11.53 -6.52
CA LYS A 32 -2.13 -10.27 -7.03
C LYS A 32 -2.02 -9.22 -5.91
N ILE A 33 -3.06 -9.05 -5.10
CA ILE A 33 -3.03 -8.12 -3.97
C ILE A 33 -1.93 -8.51 -2.97
N SER A 34 -1.82 -9.79 -2.62
CA SER A 34 -0.78 -10.28 -1.71
C SER A 34 0.62 -10.01 -2.27
N ASP A 35 0.88 -10.40 -3.52
CA ASP A 35 2.19 -10.21 -4.17
C ASP A 35 2.57 -8.72 -4.21
N GLU A 36 1.66 -7.85 -4.65
CA GLU A 36 1.92 -6.41 -4.75
C GLU A 36 2.00 -5.72 -3.38
N TYR A 37 1.25 -6.18 -2.39
CA TYR A 37 1.37 -5.73 -1.01
C TYR A 37 2.77 -6.00 -0.46
N PHE A 38 3.30 -7.21 -0.62
CA PHE A 38 4.63 -7.54 -0.12
C PHE A 38 5.73 -6.85 -0.92
N LYS A 39 5.59 -6.71 -2.24
CA LYS A 39 6.49 -5.87 -3.05
C LYS A 39 6.50 -4.45 -2.52
N LEU A 40 5.34 -3.85 -2.26
CA LEU A 40 5.27 -2.50 -1.71
C LEU A 40 5.99 -2.41 -0.37
N PHE A 41 5.70 -3.33 0.56
CA PHE A 41 6.35 -3.39 1.86
C PHE A 41 7.87 -3.47 1.76
N PHE A 42 8.43 -4.39 0.97
CA PHE A 42 9.88 -4.54 0.88
C PHE A 42 10.56 -3.37 0.20
N ASN A 43 9.96 -2.78 -0.85
CA ASN A 43 10.53 -1.61 -1.51
C ASN A 43 10.48 -0.35 -0.62
N LEU A 44 9.41 -0.17 0.17
CA LEU A 44 9.33 0.91 1.16
C LEU A 44 10.33 0.69 2.30
N THR A 45 10.46 -0.53 2.81
CA THR A 45 11.47 -0.87 3.82
C THR A 45 12.86 -0.53 3.30
N TYR A 46 13.19 -0.98 2.09
CA TYR A 46 14.48 -0.71 1.49
C TYR A 46 14.71 0.79 1.29
N SER A 47 13.68 1.53 0.85
CA SER A 47 13.75 2.99 0.71
C SER A 47 13.97 3.70 2.05
N ASN A 48 13.28 3.27 3.10
CA ASN A 48 13.45 3.82 4.45
C ASN A 48 14.85 3.49 5.01
N TRP A 49 15.36 2.28 4.77
CA TRP A 49 16.71 1.89 5.19
C TRP A 49 17.79 2.70 4.44
N LEU A 50 17.59 2.96 3.15
CA LEU A 50 18.47 3.81 2.34
C LEU A 50 18.46 5.30 2.73
N ARG A 51 17.44 5.77 3.43
CA ARG A 51 17.38 7.16 3.94
C ARG A 51 18.23 7.35 5.19
N GLY A 52 18.58 6.26 5.88
CA GLY A 52 19.41 6.27 7.08
C GLY A 52 18.75 5.52 8.24
N GLY A 53 19.53 5.29 9.30
CA GLY A 53 19.12 4.48 10.44
C GLY A 53 19.31 2.98 10.20
N ASN A 54 18.83 2.18 11.15
CA ASN A 54 18.94 0.72 11.09
C ASN A 54 17.72 0.07 10.42
N LEU A 55 17.87 -1.21 10.04
CA LEU A 55 16.83 -1.99 9.38
C LEU A 55 15.54 -2.10 10.20
N GLY A 56 15.64 -2.18 11.53
CA GLY A 56 14.51 -2.21 12.46
C GLY A 56 13.65 -0.95 12.37
N ALA A 57 14.28 0.22 12.40
CA ALA A 57 13.61 1.51 12.21
C ALA A 57 12.97 1.62 10.82
N ALA A 58 13.63 1.09 9.79
CA ALA A 58 13.10 1.05 8.43
C ALA A 58 11.85 0.17 8.31
N TRP A 59 11.83 -1.02 8.93
CA TRP A 59 10.64 -1.86 9.00
C TRP A 59 9.50 -1.17 9.74
N TYR A 60 9.78 -0.57 10.90
CA TYR A 60 8.77 0.13 11.70
C TYR A 60 8.11 1.29 10.91
N SER A 61 8.94 2.16 10.31
CA SER A 61 8.44 3.26 9.47
C SER A 61 7.57 2.74 8.32
N THR A 62 7.95 1.60 7.74
CA THR A 62 7.20 0.98 6.66
C THR A 62 5.86 0.43 7.12
N ILE A 63 5.79 -0.20 8.29
CA ILE A 63 4.52 -0.68 8.86
C ILE A 63 3.54 0.49 9.04
N GLU A 64 4.00 1.64 9.56
CA GLU A 64 3.15 2.83 9.69
C GLU A 64 2.70 3.39 8.34
N GLN A 65 3.57 3.42 7.33
CA GLN A 65 3.21 3.81 5.97
C GLN A 65 2.16 2.86 5.35
N MET A 66 2.33 1.55 5.54
CA MET A 66 1.37 0.54 5.07
C MET A 66 0.03 0.66 5.77
N LYS A 67 0.02 0.93 7.09
CA LYS A 67 -1.18 1.18 7.88
C LYS A 67 -1.98 2.33 7.27
N GLN A 68 -1.34 3.49 7.07
CA GLN A 68 -1.97 4.67 6.48
C GLN A 68 -2.53 4.38 5.08
N PHE A 69 -1.76 3.70 4.23
CA PHE A 69 -2.18 3.34 2.88
C PHE A 69 -3.44 2.48 2.87
N VAL A 70 -3.49 1.44 3.72
CA VAL A 70 -4.60 0.49 3.79
C VAL A 70 -5.84 1.11 4.46
N THR A 71 -5.67 1.94 5.49
CA THR A 71 -6.78 2.63 6.16
C THR A 71 -7.43 3.69 5.29
N ALA A 72 -6.66 4.35 4.40
CA ALA A 72 -7.18 5.36 3.49
C ALA A 72 -8.13 4.80 2.41
N LYS A 73 -8.16 3.47 2.20
CA LYS A 73 -9.05 2.84 1.22
C LYS A 73 -10.44 2.59 1.81
N ASN A 74 -11.46 2.64 0.95
CA ASN A 74 -12.85 2.37 1.32
C ASN A 74 -12.98 0.99 1.98
N ALA A 75 -13.53 0.97 3.20
CA ALA A 75 -13.70 -0.23 4.02
C ALA A 75 -14.66 -1.27 3.41
N ASN A 76 -15.60 -0.83 2.58
CA ASN A 76 -16.62 -1.69 1.96
C ASN A 76 -16.16 -2.27 0.62
N ASN A 77 -14.93 -1.97 0.18
CA ASN A 77 -14.38 -2.53 -1.03
C ASN A 77 -13.73 -3.90 -0.71
N PRO A 78 -14.11 -5.00 -1.37
CA PRO A 78 -13.57 -6.33 -1.09
C PRO A 78 -12.05 -6.44 -1.20
N ALA A 79 -11.42 -5.72 -2.14
CA ALA A 79 -9.96 -5.68 -2.27
C ALA A 79 -9.31 -4.93 -1.09
N SER A 80 -9.92 -3.82 -0.65
CA SER A 80 -9.48 -3.08 0.52
C SER A 80 -9.63 -3.87 1.82
N MET A 81 -10.75 -4.59 1.99
CA MET A 81 -10.95 -5.49 3.13
C MET A 81 -9.86 -6.56 3.16
N TYR A 82 -9.58 -7.18 2.02
CA TYR A 82 -8.54 -8.20 1.94
C TYR A 82 -7.13 -7.63 2.23
N MET A 83 -6.81 -6.42 1.75
CA MET A 83 -5.56 -5.73 2.13
C MET A 83 -5.47 -5.45 3.64
N ARG A 84 -6.59 -5.08 4.29
CA ARG A 84 -6.65 -4.91 5.75
C ARG A 84 -6.38 -6.22 6.49
N GLN A 85 -6.91 -7.33 6.00
CA GLN A 85 -6.65 -8.66 6.56
C GLN A 85 -5.18 -9.04 6.43
N ILE A 86 -4.58 -8.84 5.25
CA ILE A 86 -3.14 -9.06 5.04
C ILE A 86 -2.33 -8.19 6.00
N PHE A 87 -2.65 -6.90 6.10
CA PHE A 87 -1.94 -5.99 7.00
C PHE A 87 -2.04 -6.42 8.47
N ALA A 88 -3.23 -6.82 8.95
CA ALA A 88 -3.41 -7.27 10.32
C ALA A 88 -2.55 -8.51 10.64
N ALA A 89 -2.59 -9.53 9.77
CA ALA A 89 -1.78 -10.74 9.92
C ALA A 89 -0.29 -10.43 9.84
N HIS A 90 0.10 -9.60 8.88
CA HIS A 90 1.49 -9.21 8.67
C HIS A 90 2.04 -8.41 9.85
N ASN A 91 1.33 -7.38 10.33
CA ASN A 91 1.75 -6.53 11.44
C ASN A 91 1.98 -7.35 12.72
N ALA A 92 1.07 -8.28 13.04
CA ALA A 92 1.21 -9.17 14.19
C ALA A 92 2.49 -10.01 14.11
N ARG A 93 2.78 -10.58 12.93
CA ARG A 93 4.00 -11.37 12.71
C ARG A 93 5.26 -10.50 12.71
N TRP A 94 5.22 -9.34 12.08
CA TRP A 94 6.40 -8.51 11.84
C TRP A 94 6.91 -7.82 13.10
N ALA A 95 6.06 -7.55 14.09
CA ALA A 95 6.50 -7.09 15.41
C ALA A 95 7.53 -8.06 16.02
N GLN A 96 7.26 -9.37 15.97
CA GLN A 96 8.20 -10.40 16.43
C GLN A 96 9.47 -10.43 15.59
N VAL A 97 9.36 -10.33 14.27
CA VAL A 97 10.53 -10.31 13.36
C VAL A 97 11.43 -9.11 13.67
N MET A 98 10.88 -7.90 13.81
CA MET A 98 11.66 -6.70 14.12
C MET A 98 12.42 -6.82 15.45
N MET A 99 11.81 -7.45 16.46
CA MET A 99 12.43 -7.66 17.76
C MET A 99 13.50 -8.75 17.75
N THR A 100 13.32 -9.83 16.97
CA THR A 100 14.17 -11.04 17.06
C THR A 100 15.21 -11.15 15.96
N ASN A 101 15.11 -10.37 14.88
CA ASN A 101 16.05 -10.44 13.77
C ASN A 101 17.43 -9.90 14.17
N ARG A 102 18.46 -10.72 14.00
CA ARG A 102 19.87 -10.35 14.29
C ARG A 102 20.37 -9.14 13.49
N HIS A 103 19.78 -8.90 12.31
CA HIS A 103 20.14 -7.82 11.39
C HIS A 103 19.34 -6.53 11.65
N ARG A 104 18.47 -6.48 12.68
CA ARG A 104 17.63 -5.30 12.95
C ARG A 104 18.45 -4.01 13.15
N ASN A 105 19.68 -4.14 13.61
CA ASN A 105 20.57 -3.01 13.86
C ASN A 105 21.47 -2.67 12.66
N ASP A 106 21.42 -3.45 11.58
CA ASP A 106 22.28 -3.26 10.42
C ASP A 106 21.92 -1.95 9.71
N VAL A 107 22.95 -1.29 9.19
CA VAL A 107 22.85 -0.06 8.40
C VAL A 107 23.40 -0.35 7.01
N ILE A 108 22.82 0.27 5.97
CA ILE A 108 23.37 0.17 4.63
C ILE A 108 24.67 0.99 4.56
N ASP A 109 25.79 0.28 4.58
CA ASP A 109 27.09 0.84 4.21
C ASP A 109 27.36 0.60 2.72
N ALA A 110 27.36 1.68 1.94
CA ALA A 110 27.57 1.65 0.51
C ALA A 110 27.90 3.06 -0.02
N PRO A 111 28.66 3.17 -1.12
CA PRO A 111 28.94 4.45 -1.78
C PRO A 111 27.67 5.20 -2.20
N ALA A 112 27.75 6.54 -2.24
CA ALA A 112 26.62 7.40 -2.55
C ALA A 112 26.01 7.13 -3.94
N THR A 113 26.84 6.83 -4.94
CA THR A 113 26.41 6.50 -6.31
C THR A 113 25.60 5.21 -6.35
N GLN A 114 26.02 4.20 -5.59
CA GLN A 114 25.31 2.93 -5.47
C GLN A 114 23.97 3.10 -4.73
N LYS A 115 23.98 3.84 -3.60
CA LYS A 115 22.76 4.20 -2.87
C LYS A 115 21.75 4.95 -3.76
N GLN A 116 22.22 5.81 -4.65
CA GLN A 116 21.36 6.53 -5.60
C GLN A 116 20.67 5.57 -6.58
N SER A 117 21.43 4.69 -7.24
CA SER A 117 20.85 3.70 -8.16
C SER A 117 19.81 2.78 -7.48
N TRP A 118 20.06 2.43 -6.23
CA TRP A 118 19.17 1.61 -5.42
C TRP A 118 17.89 2.35 -5.02
N ARG A 119 17.98 3.64 -4.69
CA ARG A 119 16.82 4.49 -4.41
C ARG A 119 15.92 4.62 -5.64
N GLU A 120 16.51 4.82 -6.82
CA GLU A 120 15.76 4.92 -8.08
C GLU A 120 15.01 3.62 -8.38
N ARG A 121 15.67 2.47 -8.22
CA ARG A 121 15.04 1.16 -8.40
C ARG A 121 13.91 0.92 -7.39
N ALA A 122 14.14 1.25 -6.12
CA ALA A 122 13.14 1.12 -5.07
C ALA A 122 11.92 2.01 -5.33
N ALA A 123 12.15 3.26 -5.77
CA ALA A 123 11.09 4.20 -6.11
C ALA A 123 10.25 3.69 -7.31
N LYS A 124 10.90 3.22 -8.38
CA LYS A 124 10.21 2.63 -9.55
C LYS A 124 9.31 1.47 -9.13
N ASN A 125 9.83 0.54 -8.34
CA ASN A 125 9.08 -0.63 -7.90
C ASN A 125 7.94 -0.26 -6.93
N THR A 126 8.17 0.71 -6.04
CA THR A 126 7.15 1.24 -5.12
C THR A 126 5.98 1.83 -5.91
N THR A 127 6.26 2.67 -6.91
CA THR A 127 5.24 3.27 -7.78
C THR A 127 4.46 2.22 -8.55
N ALA A 128 5.13 1.20 -9.09
CA ALA A 128 4.48 0.10 -9.80
C ALA A 128 3.52 -0.68 -8.89
N ALA A 129 3.96 -1.04 -7.67
CA ALA A 129 3.13 -1.77 -6.71
C ALA A 129 1.94 -0.93 -6.22
N LEU A 130 2.16 0.36 -5.92
CA LEU A 130 1.07 1.29 -5.57
C LEU A 130 0.02 1.38 -6.67
N LYS A 131 0.47 1.52 -7.93
CA LYS A 131 -0.43 1.56 -9.09
C LYS A 131 -1.22 0.26 -9.19
N ALA A 132 -0.56 -0.89 -9.13
CA ALA A 132 -1.22 -2.18 -9.25
C ALA A 132 -2.27 -2.44 -8.16
N LEU A 133 -1.99 -2.03 -6.91
CA LEU A 133 -2.93 -2.13 -5.79
C LEU A 133 -4.12 -1.17 -5.97
N ASN A 134 -3.88 0.09 -6.34
CA ASN A 134 -4.95 1.06 -6.60
C ASN A 134 -5.84 0.65 -7.77
N ASP A 135 -5.26 0.16 -8.87
CA ASP A 135 -5.99 -0.35 -10.03
C ASP A 135 -6.90 -1.53 -9.63
N THR A 136 -6.39 -2.42 -8.76
CA THR A 136 -7.16 -3.55 -8.25
C THR A 136 -8.31 -3.07 -7.36
N VAL A 137 -8.08 -2.11 -6.46
CA VAL A 137 -9.17 -1.51 -5.66
C VAL A 137 -10.22 -0.85 -6.55
N ALA A 138 -9.80 -0.09 -7.58
CA ALA A 138 -10.69 0.56 -8.51
C ALA A 138 -11.61 -0.44 -9.24
N ALA A 139 -11.08 -1.61 -9.64
CA ALA A 139 -11.84 -2.68 -10.30
C ALA A 139 -12.93 -3.33 -9.43
N TYR A 140 -12.90 -3.08 -8.12
CA TYR A 140 -13.87 -3.57 -7.13
C TYR A 140 -14.66 -2.43 -6.47
N THR A 141 -14.49 -1.19 -6.93
CA THR A 141 -15.25 -0.05 -6.41
C THR A 141 -16.60 0.02 -7.14
N PRO A 142 -17.75 0.00 -6.43
CA PRO A 142 -19.08 0.09 -7.04
C PRO A 142 -19.21 1.33 -7.93
N ARG A 143 -19.85 1.21 -9.10
CA ARG A 143 -20.01 2.33 -10.07
C ARG A 143 -20.62 3.61 -9.46
N ALA A 144 -21.53 3.47 -8.48
CA ALA A 144 -22.14 4.60 -7.77
C ALA A 144 -21.12 5.36 -6.90
N GLN A 145 -20.21 4.64 -6.24
CA GLN A 145 -19.11 5.23 -5.46
C GLN A 145 -17.96 5.71 -6.36
N ALA A 146 -17.75 5.10 -7.52
CA ALA A 146 -16.77 5.59 -8.50
C ALA A 146 -17.14 6.99 -9.03
N LYS A 147 -18.45 7.27 -9.22
CA LYS A 147 -18.95 8.62 -9.55
C LYS A 147 -18.83 9.58 -8.36
N ALA A 148 -19.23 9.17 -7.15
CA ALA A 148 -19.09 10.01 -5.95
C ALA A 148 -17.63 10.32 -5.59
N ASN A 149 -16.70 9.38 -5.79
CA ASN A 149 -15.26 9.60 -5.61
C ASN A 149 -14.66 10.44 -6.74
N ALA A 150 -15.25 10.49 -7.93
CA ALA A 150 -14.85 11.42 -8.99
C ALA A 150 -15.37 12.85 -8.73
N THR A 151 -16.50 13.01 -8.04
CA THR A 151 -17.09 14.31 -7.68
C THR A 151 -16.59 14.85 -6.33
N ASN A 152 -16.22 13.96 -5.40
CA ASN A 152 -15.63 14.26 -4.08
C ASN A 152 -14.15 13.90 -3.98
N ALA A 153 -13.44 13.73 -5.12
CA ALA A 153 -11.98 13.76 -5.13
C ALA A 153 -11.52 15.17 -4.73
N GLN A 154 -11.64 15.49 -3.45
CA GLN A 154 -10.87 16.55 -2.85
C GLN A 154 -9.40 16.27 -3.17
N PRO A 155 -8.65 17.27 -3.65
CA PRO A 155 -7.25 17.14 -4.05
C PRO A 155 -6.38 16.47 -2.97
N ALA A 156 -6.73 16.62 -1.69
CA ALA A 156 -5.89 16.27 -0.54
C ALA A 156 -5.36 14.82 -0.44
N GLN A 157 -6.08 13.78 -0.90
CA GLN A 157 -5.62 12.39 -0.69
C GLN A 157 -4.76 11.85 -1.84
N VAL A 158 -5.09 12.25 -3.07
CA VAL A 158 -4.22 12.03 -4.23
C VAL A 158 -3.02 12.97 -4.13
N ASP A 159 -3.20 14.21 -3.66
CA ASP A 159 -2.11 15.16 -3.38
C ASP A 159 -1.26 14.75 -2.18
N ALA A 160 -1.74 14.05 -1.16
CA ALA A 160 -0.86 13.61 -0.07
C ALA A 160 0.10 12.49 -0.53
N LEU A 161 -0.40 11.52 -1.31
CA LEU A 161 0.41 10.41 -1.83
C LEU A 161 1.21 10.79 -3.08
N GLN A 162 0.62 11.56 -4.00
CA GLN A 162 1.37 12.20 -5.10
C GLN A 162 2.33 13.23 -4.54
N SER A 163 2.00 14.06 -3.55
CA SER A 163 3.00 14.95 -2.96
C SER A 163 4.04 14.19 -2.16
N ALA A 164 3.78 13.03 -1.56
CA ALA A 164 4.86 12.26 -0.93
C ALA A 164 5.83 11.69 -1.99
N ALA A 165 5.31 11.15 -3.10
CA ALA A 165 6.09 10.65 -4.22
C ALA A 165 6.78 11.78 -5.04
N GLN A 166 6.09 12.89 -5.26
CA GLN A 166 6.60 14.10 -5.94
C GLN A 166 7.53 14.89 -5.03
N LYS A 167 7.32 14.95 -3.71
CA LYS A 167 8.28 15.52 -2.76
C LYS A 167 9.53 14.66 -2.72
N MET A 168 9.40 13.33 -2.78
CA MET A 168 10.56 12.44 -2.96
C MET A 168 11.29 12.71 -4.28
N GLN A 169 10.57 12.78 -5.41
CA GLN A 169 11.16 13.07 -6.72
C GLN A 169 11.79 14.47 -6.76
N MET A 170 11.13 15.49 -6.19
CA MET A 170 11.66 16.84 -6.07
C MET A 170 12.89 16.87 -5.17
N LEU A 171 12.89 16.21 -4.01
CA LEU A 171 14.07 16.13 -3.14
C LEU A 171 15.26 15.50 -3.88
N ILE A 172 15.01 14.45 -4.66
CA ILE A 172 16.00 13.79 -5.50
C ILE A 172 16.52 14.74 -6.59
N MET A 173 15.64 15.46 -7.29
CA MET A 173 16.03 16.45 -8.31
C MET A 173 16.77 17.66 -7.72
N THR A 174 16.37 18.15 -6.55
CA THR A 174 17.03 19.27 -5.87
C THR A 174 18.43 18.88 -5.39
N GLN A 175 18.62 17.64 -4.90
CA GLN A 175 19.94 17.10 -4.58
C GLN A 175 20.83 16.92 -5.82
N MET A 176 20.25 16.56 -6.97
CA MET A 176 20.99 16.52 -8.24
C MET A 176 21.42 17.93 -8.70
N ARG A 177 20.55 18.94 -8.57
CA ARG A 177 20.87 20.33 -8.94
C ARG A 177 21.93 20.96 -8.03
N GLN A 178 21.86 20.75 -6.72
CA GLN A 178 22.84 21.30 -5.78
C GLN A 178 24.24 20.72 -5.96
N ARG A 179 24.36 19.47 -6.45
CA ARG A 179 25.67 18.87 -6.74
C ARG A 179 26.32 19.38 -8.02
N HIS A 180 25.54 19.80 -9.03
CA HIS A 180 26.08 20.41 -10.24
C HIS A 180 26.55 21.85 -10.05
N VAL A 181 26.02 22.57 -9.06
CA VAL A 181 26.44 23.95 -8.75
C VAL A 181 27.70 23.98 -7.87
N ASN A 182 27.93 22.95 -7.05
CA ASN A 182 29.12 22.84 -6.19
C ASN A 182 30.31 22.09 -6.84
N SER A 183 30.23 21.79 -8.14
CA SER A 183 31.28 21.12 -8.92
C SER A 183 31.89 21.99 -10.03
N ASN A 184 31.69 23.31 -9.94
CA ASN A 184 32.46 24.34 -10.65
C ASN A 184 33.22 25.18 -9.62
#